data_AF-A0A0A3XHI6-F1
#
_entry.id   AF-A0A0A3XHI6-F1
#
_cell.length_a   1.000
_cell.length_b   1.000
_cell.length_c   1.000
_cell.angle_alpha   90.00
_cell.angle_beta   90.00
_cell.angle_gamma   90.00
#
_symmetry.space_group_name_H-M   'P 1'
#
loop_
_entity.id
_entity.type
_entity.pdbx_description
1 polymer ?
#
loop_
_entity_poly.entity_id
_entity_poly.type
_entity_poly.pdbx_seq_one_letter_code
_entity_poly.pdbx_strand_id
1 'polypeptide(L)'
;MTATLEGIDWIAAAKAIAGPAIGFVFGSLLTSYVQWGFEKKKQILARRRELVTGWRMNLLPMIGQPTAQQFVWAGDRQRAVMSSPYYASLRPHLSAAAIKQIEDPMIKIFVRTKPQPPSHDWNHHYPLKIVVDEIARIEHKWKLV
;
A
#
# COMPACT_ATOMS: atom_id res chain seq x y z
N MET A 1 -29.28 22.56 -75.57
CA MET A 1 -29.17 21.63 -74.43
C MET A 1 -27.84 21.92 -73.73
N THR A 2 -27.84 22.81 -72.75
CA THR A 2 -26.65 23.16 -71.96
C THR A 2 -26.71 22.40 -70.64
N ALA A 3 -25.88 21.37 -70.51
CA ALA A 3 -25.72 20.65 -69.25
C ALA A 3 -24.94 21.54 -68.28
N THR A 4 -25.62 22.01 -67.23
CA THR A 4 -24.99 22.68 -66.10
C THR A 4 -24.22 21.63 -65.31
N LEU A 5 -22.89 21.73 -65.33
CA LEU A 5 -22.01 21.00 -64.42
C LEU A 5 -22.35 21.45 -62.98
N GLU A 6 -23.09 20.61 -62.26
CA GLU A 6 -23.29 20.75 -60.82
C GLU A 6 -21.92 20.67 -60.14
N GLY A 7 -21.43 21.83 -59.71
CA GLY A 7 -20.20 21.93 -58.93
C GLY A 7 -20.39 21.17 -57.63
N ILE A 8 -19.64 20.08 -57.46
CA ILE A 8 -19.54 19.35 -56.20
C ILE A 8 -19.23 20.38 -55.11
N ASP A 9 -20.16 20.56 -54.18
CA ASP A 9 -19.99 21.45 -53.04
C ASP A 9 -19.01 20.83 -52.05
N TRP A 10 -17.72 21.01 -52.35
CA TRP A 10 -16.59 20.54 -51.55
C TRP A 10 -16.66 21.04 -50.10
N ILE A 11 -17.40 22.11 -49.82
CA ILE A 11 -17.62 22.64 -48.48
C ILE A 11 -18.61 21.75 -47.71
N ALA A 12 -19.67 21.28 -48.36
CA ALA A 12 -20.60 20.31 -47.79
C ALA A 12 -19.93 18.95 -47.52
N ALA A 13 -19.10 18.48 -48.47
CA ALA A 13 -18.31 17.27 -48.31
C ALA A 13 -17.26 17.39 -47.17
N ALA A 14 -16.57 18.52 -47.08
CA ALA A 14 -15.60 18.78 -46.01
C ALA A 14 -16.27 18.85 -44.62
N LYS A 15 -17.45 19.47 -44.50
CA LYS A 15 -18.21 19.50 -43.22
C LYS A 15 -18.71 18.12 -42.79
N ALA A 16 -19.14 17.29 -43.74
CA ALA A 16 -19.61 15.93 -43.46
C ALA A 16 -18.50 15.00 -42.94
N ILE A 17 -17.25 15.24 -43.35
CA ILE A 17 -16.08 14.43 -42.94
C ILE A 17 -15.40 15.03 -41.69
N ALA A 18 -15.38 16.36 -41.54
CA ALA A 18 -14.71 17.03 -40.42
C ALA A 18 -15.40 16.79 -39.07
N GLY A 19 -16.74 16.74 -39.02
CA GLY A 19 -17.50 16.52 -37.78
C GLY A 19 -17.17 15.19 -37.08
N PRO A 20 -17.21 14.05 -37.78
CA PRO A 20 -16.84 12.74 -37.22
C PRO A 20 -15.36 12.61 -36.86
N ALA A 21 -14.46 13.20 -37.67
CA ALA A 21 -13.02 13.12 -37.44
C ALA A 21 -12.60 13.83 -36.14
N ILE A 22 -13.18 14.98 -35.84
CA ILE A 22 -12.92 15.73 -34.59
C ILE A 22 -13.46 14.94 -33.38
N GLY A 23 -14.65 14.32 -33.49
CA GLY A 23 -15.19 13.45 -32.45
C GLY A 23 -14.33 12.22 -32.14
N PHE A 24 -13.72 11.62 -33.16
CA PHE A 24 -12.82 10.46 -33.00
C PHE A 24 -11.47 10.83 -32.35
N VAL A 25 -10.90 11.98 -32.72
CA VAL A 25 -9.61 12.43 -32.17
C VAL A 25 -9.76 12.88 -30.71
N PHE A 26 -10.80 13.64 -30.38
CA PHE A 26 -11.06 14.01 -28.98
C PHE A 26 -11.58 12.84 -28.15
N GLY A 27 -12.36 11.93 -28.73
CA GLY A 27 -12.81 10.70 -28.07
C GLY A 27 -11.64 9.79 -27.67
N SER A 28 -10.67 9.58 -28.57
CA SER A 28 -9.52 8.69 -28.33
C SER A 28 -8.52 9.24 -27.29
N LEU A 29 -8.34 10.56 -27.23
CA LEU A 29 -7.49 11.21 -26.23
C LEU A 29 -8.16 11.20 -24.84
N LEU A 30 -9.46 11.46 -24.76
CA LEU A 30 -10.21 11.38 -23.51
C LEU A 30 -10.23 9.96 -22.95
N THR A 31 -10.44 8.94 -23.79
CA THR A 31 -10.37 7.53 -23.36
C THR A 31 -8.98 7.16 -22.84
N SER A 32 -7.91 7.62 -23.48
CA SER A 32 -6.54 7.37 -23.03
C SER A 32 -6.25 7.99 -21.66
N TYR A 33 -6.73 9.22 -21.43
CA TYR A 33 -6.56 9.90 -20.14
C TYR A 33 -7.34 9.21 -19.01
N VAL A 34 -8.58 8.81 -19.30
CA VAL A 34 -9.42 8.06 -18.34
C VAL A 34 -8.78 6.71 -18.01
N GLN A 35 -8.31 5.97 -19.02
CA GLN A 35 -7.62 4.70 -18.84
C GLN A 35 -6.36 4.86 -17.97
N TRP A 36 -5.55 5.87 -18.23
CA TRP A 36 -4.36 6.15 -17.42
C TRP A 36 -4.70 6.45 -15.95
N GLY A 37 -5.81 7.14 -15.70
CA GLY A 37 -6.32 7.38 -14.35
C GLY A 37 -6.66 6.08 -13.62
N PHE A 38 -7.31 5.13 -14.30
CA PHE A 38 -7.61 3.81 -13.74
C PHE A 38 -6.35 2.97 -13.49
N GLU A 39 -5.41 2.97 -14.45
CA GLU A 39 -4.14 2.26 -14.32
C GLU A 39 -3.34 2.76 -13.11
N LYS A 40 -3.24 4.07 -12.92
CA LYS A 40 -2.57 4.65 -11.74
C LYS A 40 -3.22 4.22 -10.43
N LYS A 41 -4.55 4.26 -10.34
CA LYS A 41 -5.27 3.81 -9.14
C LYS A 41 -5.00 2.32 -8.86
N LYS A 42 -5.01 1.49 -9.91
CA LYS A 42 -4.70 0.06 -9.82
C LYS A 42 -3.27 -0.18 -9.35
N GLN A 43 -2.29 0.55 -9.90
CA GLN A 43 -0.89 0.47 -9.50
C GLN A 43 -0.69 0.87 -8.03
N ILE A 44 -1.31 1.96 -7.57
CA ILE A 44 -1.24 2.38 -6.16
C ILE A 44 -1.82 1.31 -5.24
N LEU A 45 -2.97 0.73 -5.61
CA LEU A 45 -3.63 -0.29 -4.80
C LEU A 45 -2.80 -1.59 -4.76
N ALA A 46 -2.27 -2.03 -5.91
CA ALA A 46 -1.36 -3.16 -5.99
C ALA A 46 -0.12 -2.93 -5.11
N ARG A 47 0.50 -1.75 -5.22
CA ARG A 47 1.67 -1.39 -4.42
C ARG A 47 1.39 -1.39 -2.91
N ARG A 48 0.22 -0.89 -2.48
CA ARG A 48 -0.19 -0.94 -1.07
C ARG A 48 -0.37 -2.36 -0.57
N ARG A 49 -0.96 -3.25 -1.38
CA ARG A 49 -1.07 -4.68 -1.05
C ARG A 49 0.30 -5.33 -0.93
N GLU A 50 1.20 -5.06 -1.86
CA GLU A 50 2.58 -5.56 -1.80
C GLU A 50 3.31 -5.14 -0.52
N LEU A 51 3.17 -3.87 -0.12
CA LEU A 51 3.76 -3.36 1.12
C LEU A 51 3.23 -4.11 2.35
N VAL A 52 1.91 -4.22 2.46
CA VAL A 52 1.23 -4.90 3.57
C VAL A 52 1.61 -6.39 3.63
N THR A 53 1.59 -7.08 2.50
CA THR A 53 2.04 -8.48 2.41
C THR A 53 3.51 -8.59 2.78
N GLY A 54 4.35 -7.65 2.33
CA GLY A 54 5.76 -7.57 2.71
C GLY A 54 5.95 -7.46 4.22
N TRP A 55 5.18 -6.60 4.89
CA TRP A 55 5.20 -6.46 6.34
C TRP A 55 4.73 -7.75 7.02
N ARG A 56 3.61 -8.34 6.59
CA ARG A 56 3.08 -9.57 7.21
C ARG A 56 4.00 -10.77 7.07
N MET A 57 4.58 -10.97 5.88
CA MET A 57 5.38 -12.15 5.58
C MET A 57 6.81 -12.04 6.05
N ASN A 58 7.38 -10.83 6.12
CA ASN A 58 8.80 -10.65 6.46
C ASN A 58 9.00 -9.98 7.82
N LEU A 59 8.21 -8.97 8.17
CA LEU A 59 8.38 -8.22 9.43
C LEU A 59 7.80 -8.98 10.63
N LEU A 60 6.58 -9.52 10.50
CA LEU A 60 5.93 -10.20 11.64
C LEU A 60 6.70 -11.43 12.12
N PRO A 61 7.25 -12.30 11.25
CA PRO A 61 8.06 -13.41 11.71
C PRO A 61 9.30 -12.95 12.46
N MET A 62 9.99 -11.88 12.03
CA MET A 62 11.17 -11.35 12.73
C MET A 62 10.85 -10.89 14.16
N ILE A 63 9.66 -10.35 14.37
CA ILE A 63 9.21 -9.87 15.69
C ILE A 63 8.66 -11.03 16.53
N GLY A 64 7.91 -11.94 15.91
CA GLY A 64 7.11 -12.97 16.57
C GLY A 64 7.81 -14.30 16.83
N GLN A 65 9.09 -14.48 16.48
CA GLN A 65 9.75 -15.78 16.69
C GLN A 65 9.72 -16.17 18.17
N PRO A 66 9.08 -17.31 18.52
CA PRO A 66 9.06 -17.81 19.88
C PRO A 66 10.47 -18.30 20.22
N THR A 67 11.24 -17.46 20.91
CA THR A 67 12.50 -17.93 21.50
C THR A 67 12.14 -18.70 22.77
N ALA A 68 12.72 -19.89 22.94
CA ALA A 68 12.55 -20.69 24.15
C ALA A 68 13.06 -19.99 25.44
N GLN A 69 13.78 -18.87 25.29
CA GLN A 69 14.32 -18.04 26.35
C GLN A 69 13.57 -16.71 26.41
N GLN A 70 13.54 -16.13 27.62
CA GLN A 70 12.86 -14.88 27.96
C GLN A 70 12.91 -13.85 26.82
N PHE A 71 11.74 -13.43 26.35
CA PHE A 71 11.64 -12.48 25.24
C PHE A 71 12.14 -11.10 25.70
N VAL A 72 13.32 -10.72 25.24
CA VAL A 72 13.86 -9.36 25.38
C VAL A 72 13.76 -8.70 24.02
N TRP A 73 12.92 -7.67 23.90
CA TRP A 73 12.78 -6.92 22.65
C TRP A 73 14.07 -6.20 22.27
N ALA A 74 14.80 -5.68 23.27
CA ALA A 74 15.99 -4.85 23.08
C ALA A 74 17.20 -5.60 22.50
N GLY A 75 18.15 -4.84 21.95
CA GLY A 75 19.45 -5.36 21.47
C GLY A 75 19.44 -5.75 19.99
N ASP A 76 20.06 -6.88 19.66
CA ASP A 76 20.30 -7.29 18.26
C ASP A 76 19.01 -7.57 17.49
N ARG A 77 17.96 -8.09 18.15
CA ARG A 77 16.66 -8.32 17.50
C ARG A 77 15.99 -7.00 17.12
N GLN A 78 15.91 -6.05 18.04
CA GLN A 78 15.39 -4.70 17.75
C GLN A 78 16.17 -4.06 16.59
N ARG A 79 17.51 -4.13 16.64
CA ARG A 79 18.37 -3.60 15.59
C ARG A 79 18.10 -4.28 14.24
N ALA A 80 17.95 -5.61 14.21
CA ALA A 80 17.66 -6.36 12.99
C ALA A 80 16.29 -6.03 12.39
N VAL A 81 15.27 -5.83 13.23
CA VAL A 81 13.94 -5.39 12.78
C VAL A 81 14.02 -3.98 12.22
N MET A 82 14.67 -3.06 12.95
CA MET A 82 14.79 -1.65 12.55
C MET A 82 15.64 -1.43 11.30
N SER A 83 16.65 -2.27 11.08
CA SER A 83 17.47 -2.22 9.87
C SER A 83 16.78 -2.86 8.67
N SER A 84 15.66 -3.56 8.87
CA SER A 84 14.93 -4.19 7.76
C SER A 84 14.31 -3.12 6.84
N PRO A 85 14.35 -3.33 5.51
CA PRO A 85 13.69 -2.43 4.55
C PRO A 85 12.17 -2.39 4.77
N TYR A 86 11.59 -3.47 5.29
CA TYR A 86 10.18 -3.56 5.62
C TYR A 86 9.80 -2.61 6.75
N TYR A 87 10.58 -2.55 7.83
CA TYR A 87 10.35 -1.58 8.89
C TYR A 87 10.52 -0.14 8.40
N ALA A 88 11.56 0.13 7.60
CA ALA A 88 11.77 1.46 7.03
C ALA A 88 10.58 1.93 6.18
N SER A 89 9.96 1.03 5.41
CA SER A 89 8.76 1.32 4.63
C SER A 89 7.48 1.46 5.48
N LEU A 90 7.40 0.77 6.62
CA LEU A 90 6.26 0.81 7.53
C LEU A 90 6.29 2.08 8.41
N ARG A 91 7.47 2.49 8.88
CA ARG A 91 7.70 3.61 9.80
C ARG A 91 6.95 4.90 9.47
N PRO A 92 6.93 5.43 8.22
CA PRO A 92 6.20 6.67 7.91
C PRO A 92 4.67 6.53 8.03
N HIS A 93 4.15 5.30 8.15
CA HIS A 93 2.72 5.03 8.27
C HIS A 93 2.28 4.73 9.71
N LEU A 94 3.24 4.46 10.60
CA LEU A 94 2.98 4.20 12.02
C LEU A 94 2.53 5.47 12.75
N SER A 95 1.71 5.28 13.78
CA SER A 95 1.41 6.36 14.72
C SER A 95 2.65 6.75 15.53
N ALA A 96 2.79 8.02 15.91
CA ALA A 96 3.92 8.48 16.72
C ALA A 96 4.02 7.73 18.07
N ALA A 97 2.88 7.35 18.63
CA ALA A 97 2.81 6.51 19.83
C ALA A 97 3.38 5.11 19.59
N ALA A 98 3.03 4.46 18.47
CA ALA A 98 3.58 3.16 18.11
C ALA A 98 5.08 3.24 17.81
N ILE A 99 5.54 4.28 17.10
CA ILE A 99 6.98 4.51 16.87
C ILE A 99 7.70 4.62 18.20
N LYS A 100 7.20 5.44 19.13
CA LYS A 100 7.81 5.56 20.47
C LYS A 100 7.84 4.20 21.18
N GLN A 101 6.77 3.42 21.12
CA GLN A 101 6.71 2.09 21.75
C GLN A 101 7.57 1.02 21.05
N ILE A 102 7.92 1.17 19.77
CA ILE A 102 8.77 0.20 19.08
C ILE A 102 10.25 0.61 19.20
N GLU A 103 10.52 1.91 19.18
CA GLU A 103 11.85 2.52 19.16
C GLU A 103 12.40 2.85 20.55
N ASP A 104 11.59 2.85 21.62
CA ASP A 104 12.06 3.20 22.96
C ASP A 104 13.05 2.13 23.49
N PRO A 105 14.34 2.49 23.66
CA PRO A 105 15.37 1.56 24.14
C PRO A 105 15.21 1.24 25.63
N MET A 106 14.41 2.02 26.36
CA MET A 106 14.16 1.85 27.79
C MET A 106 12.94 0.98 28.09
N ILE A 107 12.26 0.43 27.07
CA ILE A 107 11.14 -0.48 27.32
C ILE A 107 11.65 -1.65 28.13
N LYS A 108 11.25 -1.59 29.41
CA LYS A 108 11.70 -2.47 30.47
C LYS A 108 11.53 -3.89 29.98
N ILE A 109 12.63 -4.63 30.04
CA ILE A 109 12.67 -6.07 29.95
C ILE A 109 11.52 -6.59 30.82
N PHE A 110 10.45 -7.09 30.20
CA PHE A 110 9.41 -7.79 30.94
C PHE A 110 10.01 -9.14 31.32
N VAL A 111 10.87 -9.15 32.35
CA VAL A 111 11.38 -10.37 32.94
C VAL A 111 10.17 -11.06 33.55
N ARG A 112 9.65 -12.07 32.86
CA ARG A 112 8.69 -13.01 33.44
C ARG A 112 9.40 -13.70 34.60
N THR A 113 9.20 -13.19 35.81
CA THR A 113 9.77 -13.72 37.06
C THR A 113 9.09 -15.01 37.51
N LYS A 114 7.97 -15.41 36.89
CA LYS A 114 7.30 -16.68 37.15
C LYS A 114 7.14 -17.47 35.84
N PRO A 115 7.48 -18.78 35.83
CA PRO A 115 7.11 -19.66 34.74
C PRO A 115 5.59 -19.82 34.77
N GLN A 116 4.87 -18.95 34.07
CA GLN A 116 3.48 -19.18 33.76
C GLN A 116 3.40 -20.33 32.74
N PRO A 117 2.41 -21.23 32.87
CA PRO A 117 2.14 -22.21 31.83
C PRO A 117 1.97 -21.49 30.49
N PRO A 118 2.22 -22.15 29.35
CA PRO A 118 2.03 -21.57 28.02
C PRO A 118 0.57 -21.18 27.84
N SER A 119 0.20 -19.99 28.32
CA SER A 119 -1.09 -19.40 28.03
C SER A 119 -1.02 -18.98 26.57
N HIS A 120 -2.03 -19.39 25.79
CA HIS A 120 -2.23 -19.01 24.39
C HIS A 120 -2.55 -17.51 24.23
N ASP A 121 -2.16 -16.69 25.21
CA ASP A 121 -2.59 -15.32 25.35
C ASP A 121 -1.64 -14.43 24.55
N TRP A 122 -2.06 -14.16 23.31
CA TRP A 122 -1.41 -13.29 22.33
C TRP A 122 -1.01 -11.92 22.90
N ASN A 123 -1.67 -11.48 23.98
CA ASN A 123 -1.38 -10.24 24.70
C ASN A 123 0.05 -10.11 25.25
N HIS A 124 0.83 -11.21 25.32
CA HIS A 124 2.20 -11.19 25.85
C HIS A 124 3.29 -11.01 24.79
N HIS A 125 2.93 -10.97 23.51
CA HIS A 125 3.89 -10.79 22.41
C HIS A 125 4.13 -9.30 22.16
N TYR A 126 4.67 -8.60 23.15
CA TYR A 126 5.16 -7.25 22.93
C TYR A 126 6.45 -7.32 22.13
N PRO A 127 6.68 -6.52 21.05
CA PRO A 127 5.81 -5.49 20.48
C PRO A 127 4.96 -5.98 19.29
N LEU A 128 4.92 -7.29 19.01
CA LEU A 128 4.17 -7.88 17.89
C LEU A 128 2.73 -7.36 17.84
N LYS A 129 2.03 -7.31 18.97
CA LYS A 129 0.65 -6.81 19.04
C LYS A 129 0.51 -5.40 18.48
N ILE A 130 1.38 -4.48 18.88
CA ILE A 130 1.36 -3.08 18.41
C ILE A 130 1.56 -3.01 16.90
N VAL A 131 2.51 -3.79 16.37
CA VAL A 131 2.80 -3.81 14.94
C VAL A 131 1.63 -4.41 14.15
N VAL A 132 1.01 -5.48 14.65
CA VAL A 132 -0.17 -6.09 14.02
C VAL A 132 -1.36 -5.12 14.02
N ASP A 133 -1.64 -4.46 15.15
CA ASP A 133 -2.74 -3.50 15.27
C ASP A 133 -2.53 -2.29 14.36
N GLU A 134 -1.30 -1.78 14.26
CA GLU A 134 -0.97 -0.68 13.35
C GLU A 134 -1.07 -1.10 11.87
N ILE A 135 -0.64 -2.31 11.51
CA ILE A 135 -0.83 -2.83 10.15
C ILE A 135 -2.33 -2.93 9.83
N ALA A 136 -3.15 -3.46 10.72
CA ALA A 136 -4.61 -3.55 10.53
C ALA A 136 -5.25 -2.16 10.39
N ARG A 137 -4.82 -1.19 11.21
CA ARG A 137 -5.25 0.22 11.09
C ARG A 137 -4.90 0.81 9.72
N ILE A 138 -3.69 0.52 9.21
CA ILE A 138 -3.23 1.00 7.90
C ILE A 138 -4.04 0.33 6.77
N GLU A 139 -4.29 -0.98 6.85
CA GLU A 139 -5.11 -1.71 5.88
C GLU A 139 -6.52 -1.13 5.75
N HIS A 140 -7.17 -0.87 6.89
CA HIS A 140 -8.50 -0.26 6.93
C HIS A 140 -8.45 1.18 6.39
N LYS A 141 -7.45 1.99 6.77
CA LYS A 141 -7.25 3.34 6.22
C LYS A 141 -7.07 3.32 4.70
N TRP A 142 -6.46 2.27 4.15
CA TRP A 142 -6.24 2.11 2.72
C TRP A 142 -7.37 1.39 1.99
N LYS A 143 -8.41 0.94 2.70
CA LYS A 143 -9.54 0.17 2.14
C LYS A 143 -9.09 -1.08 1.40
N LEU A 144 -8.08 -1.77 1.96
CA LEU A 144 -7.61 -3.05 1.42
C LEU A 144 -8.46 -4.23 1.92
N VAL A 145 -9.09 -4.04 3.08
CA VAL A 145 -10.05 -4.91 3.76
C VAL A 145 -11.26 -4.06 4.13
#